data_AF-A0A2P6JLY2-F1
#
_entry.id   AF-A0A2P6JLY2-F1
#
_cell.length_a   1.000
_cell.length_b   1.000
_cell.length_c   1.000
_cell.angle_alpha   90.00
_cell.angle_beta   90.00
_cell.angle_gamma   90.00
#
_symmetry.space_group_name_H-M   'P 1'
#
loop_
_entity.id
_entity.type
_entity.pdbx_description
1 polymer ?
#
loop_
_entity_poly.entity_id
_entity_poly.type
_entity_poly.pdbx_seq_one_letter_code
_entity_poly.pdbx_strand_id
1 'polypeptide(L)'
;MSSTELLMEGVDLMLMGMGAVFVFLLLLIACINLMSWLVIRFVPEEMPVTAAPKRVPVSATAPVEPELLAAIGAAVRLHRAKRAAS
;
A
#
# COMPACT_ATOMS: atom_id res chain seq x y z
N MET A 1 -18.26 -8.72 -50.85
CA MET A 1 -17.59 -8.05 -49.72
C MET A 1 -16.11 -8.00 -50.05
N SER A 2 -15.59 -6.79 -50.19
CA SER A 2 -14.16 -6.54 -50.35
C SER A 2 -13.39 -7.03 -49.12
N SER A 3 -12.18 -7.54 -49.28
CA SER A 3 -11.38 -8.09 -48.17
C SER A 3 -11.20 -7.10 -47.01
N THR A 4 -11.19 -5.80 -47.32
CA THR A 4 -11.18 -4.71 -46.35
C THR A 4 -12.43 -4.70 -45.46
N GLU A 5 -13.62 -4.97 -46.00
CA GLU A 5 -14.86 -5.05 -45.20
C GLU A 5 -14.81 -6.22 -44.21
N LEU A 6 -14.32 -7.39 -44.63
CA LEU A 6 -14.17 -8.55 -43.73
C LEU A 6 -13.18 -8.29 -42.60
N LEU A 7 -12.10 -7.56 -42.89
CA LEU A 7 -11.12 -7.18 -41.88
C LEU A 7 -11.72 -6.19 -40.88
N MET A 8 -12.48 -5.20 -41.35
CA MET A 8 -13.15 -4.23 -40.49
C MET A 8 -14.22 -4.89 -39.61
N GLU A 9 -15.02 -5.80 -40.16
CA GLU A 9 -15.98 -6.61 -39.40
C GLU A 9 -15.27 -7.42 -38.29
N GLY A 10 -14.11 -8.01 -38.60
CA GLY A 10 -13.31 -8.73 -37.61
C GLY A 10 -12.81 -7.83 -36.47
N VAL A 11 -12.39 -6.61 -36.78
CA VAL A 11 -11.97 -5.61 -35.78
C VAL A 11 -13.14 -5.19 -34.90
N ASP A 12 -14.32 -4.95 -35.48
CA ASP A 12 -15.52 -4.60 -34.72
C ASP A 12 -15.94 -5.73 -33.78
N LEU A 13 -15.88 -6.99 -34.24
CA LEU A 13 -16.12 -8.17 -33.41
C LEU A 13 -15.10 -8.30 -32.27
N MET A 14 -13.81 -8.03 -32.54
CA MET A 14 -12.78 -8.03 -31.49
C MET A 14 -13.00 -6.94 -30.46
N LEU A 15 -13.33 -5.71 -30.88
CA LEU A 15 -13.64 -4.60 -29.99
C LEU A 15 -14.86 -4.92 -29.11
N MET A 16 -15.92 -5.47 -29.69
CA MET A 16 -17.12 -5.86 -28.94
C MET A 16 -16.82 -6.99 -27.96
N GLY A 17 -16.12 -8.04 -28.41
CA GLY A 17 -15.77 -9.18 -27.56
C GLY A 17 -14.81 -8.81 -26.43
N MET A 18 -13.71 -8.12 -26.75
CA MET A 18 -12.73 -7.66 -25.76
C MET A 18 -13.33 -6.62 -24.80
N GLY A 19 -14.20 -5.72 -25.31
CA GLY A 19 -14.91 -4.75 -24.49
C GLY A 19 -15.87 -5.41 -23.50
N ALA A 20 -16.66 -6.39 -23.94
CA ALA A 20 -17.57 -7.13 -23.07
C ALA A 20 -16.81 -7.88 -21.96
N VAL A 21 -15.70 -8.56 -22.29
CA VAL A 21 -14.85 -9.23 -21.29
C VAL A 21 -14.26 -8.21 -20.32
N PHE A 22 -13.76 -7.07 -20.81
CA PHE A 22 -13.21 -6.02 -19.95
C PHE A 22 -14.25 -5.48 -18.95
N VAL A 23 -15.46 -5.17 -19.43
CA VAL A 23 -16.57 -4.72 -18.56
C VAL A 23 -16.94 -5.79 -17.54
N PHE A 24 -17.00 -7.05 -17.96
CA PHE A 24 -17.29 -8.17 -17.06
C PHE A 24 -16.24 -8.31 -15.95
N LEU A 25 -14.96 -8.25 -16.31
CA LEU A 25 -13.87 -8.29 -15.34
C LEU A 25 -13.91 -7.09 -14.39
N LEU A 26 -14.20 -5.89 -14.90
CA LEU A 26 -14.31 -4.67 -14.09
C LEU A 26 -15.47 -4.78 -13.08
N LEU A 27 -16.60 -5.33 -13.51
CA LEU A 27 -17.74 -5.63 -12.64
C LEU A 27 -17.36 -6.68 -11.58
N LEU A 28 -16.65 -7.73 -11.98
CA LEU A 28 -16.21 -8.78 -11.06
C LEU A 28 -15.23 -8.23 -10.00
N ILE A 29 -14.28 -7.39 -10.40
CA ILE A 29 -13.37 -6.69 -9.48
C ILE A 29 -14.17 -5.77 -8.55
N ALA A 30 -15.17 -5.03 -9.07
CA ALA A 30 -16.02 -4.18 -8.24
C ALA A 30 -16.80 -5.00 -7.21
N CYS A 31 -17.32 -6.17 -7.58
CA CYS A 31 -18.01 -7.09 -6.67
C CYS A 31 -17.08 -7.61 -5.57
N ILE A 32 -15.84 -8.01 -5.92
CA ILE A 32 -14.84 -8.43 -4.93
C ILE A 32 -14.47 -7.29 -3.98
N ASN A 33 -14.31 -6.07 -4.50
CA ASN A 33 -14.05 -4.89 -3.66
C ASN A 33 -15.24 -4.57 -2.74
N LEU A 34 -16.46 -4.71 -3.25
CA LEU A 34 -17.67 -4.54 -2.47
C LEU A 34 -17.75 -5.58 -1.35
N MET A 35 -17.49 -6.85 -1.66
CA MET A 35 -17.39 -7.89 -0.63
C MET A 35 -16.28 -7.58 0.38
N SER A 36 -15.09 -7.18 -0.06
CA SER A 36 -13.99 -6.79 0.83
C SER A 36 -14.39 -5.63 1.77
N TRP A 37 -15.07 -4.61 1.23
CA TRP A 37 -15.57 -3.49 2.00
C TRP A 37 -16.67 -3.91 2.99
N LEU A 38 -17.63 -4.74 2.56
CA LEU A 38 -18.66 -5.28 3.44
C LEU A 38 -18.04 -6.14 4.55
N VAL A 39 -17.07 -7.00 4.23
CA VAL A 39 -16.38 -7.83 5.21
C VAL A 39 -15.70 -6.95 6.25
N ILE A 40 -14.87 -5.98 5.86
CA ILE A 40 -14.21 -5.05 6.80
C ILE A 40 -15.23 -4.30 7.68
N ARG A 41 -16.39 -3.93 7.12
CA ARG A 41 -17.39 -3.10 7.81
C ARG A 41 -18.34 -3.87 8.71
N PHE A 42 -18.71 -5.11 8.35
CA PHE A 42 -19.71 -5.93 9.04
C PHE A 42 -19.12 -7.08 9.84
N VAL A 43 -17.95 -7.57 9.42
CA VAL A 43 -17.10 -8.47 10.20
C VAL A 43 -15.81 -7.71 10.47
N PRO A 44 -15.78 -6.79 11.46
CA PRO A 44 -14.54 -6.52 12.13
C PRO A 44 -14.14 -7.85 12.76
N GLU A 45 -13.48 -8.72 11.98
CA GLU A 45 -12.56 -9.66 12.57
C GLU A 45 -11.69 -8.77 13.44
N GLU A 46 -11.69 -9.10 14.72
CA GLU A 46 -10.55 -8.89 15.57
C GLU A 46 -9.36 -9.43 14.78
N MET A 47 -8.78 -8.61 13.91
CA MET A 47 -7.60 -9.02 13.17
C MET A 47 -6.65 -9.44 14.28
N PRO A 48 -6.16 -10.70 14.32
CA PRO A 48 -4.92 -10.93 15.03
C PRO A 48 -3.99 -9.98 14.30
N VAL A 49 -3.68 -8.85 14.95
CA VAL A 49 -2.85 -7.77 14.45
C VAL A 49 -1.77 -8.47 13.66
N THR A 50 -1.88 -8.49 12.33
CA THR A 50 -0.75 -8.88 11.50
C THR A 50 0.18 -7.75 11.84
N ALA A 51 1.09 -8.05 12.76
CA ALA A 51 1.88 -7.05 13.41
C ALA A 51 2.52 -6.27 12.28
N ALA A 52 2.02 -5.04 12.03
CA ALA A 52 2.81 -4.02 11.37
C ALA A 52 4.16 -4.17 12.04
N PRO A 53 5.24 -4.50 11.32
CA PRO A 53 6.44 -5.12 11.88
C PRO A 53 6.71 -4.40 13.17
N LYS A 54 6.40 -5.07 14.29
CA LYS A 54 6.34 -4.42 15.58
C LYS A 54 7.73 -3.85 15.70
N ARG A 55 7.87 -2.52 15.69
CA ARG A 55 9.11 -1.90 16.13
C ARG A 55 9.28 -2.47 17.51
N VAL A 56 10.14 -3.48 17.61
CA VAL A 56 10.47 -4.12 18.87
C VAL A 56 10.83 -2.94 19.74
N PRO A 57 10.10 -2.67 20.84
CA PRO A 57 10.64 -1.75 21.82
C PRO A 57 11.92 -2.44 22.23
N VAL A 58 13.05 -1.91 21.74
CA VAL A 58 14.36 -2.29 22.22
C VAL A 58 14.24 -2.16 23.72
N SER A 59 14.20 -3.30 24.41
CA SER A 59 14.13 -3.33 25.85
C SER A 59 15.30 -2.47 26.33
N ALA A 60 14.99 -1.33 26.94
CA ALA A 60 15.95 -0.36 27.45
C ALA A 60 16.62 -0.90 28.72
N THR A 61 17.07 -2.15 28.67
CA THR A 61 17.69 -2.86 29.79
C THR A 61 19.09 -3.37 29.43
N ALA A 62 19.68 -2.89 28.33
CA ALA A 62 21.13 -2.80 28.28
C ALA A 62 21.53 -1.59 29.15
N PRO A 63 22.47 -1.73 30.10
CA PRO A 63 23.02 -0.58 30.81
C PRO A 63 23.58 0.38 29.75
N VAL A 64 22.88 1.47 29.47
CA VAL A 64 23.40 2.46 28.55
C VAL A 64 24.52 3.16 29.31
N GLU A 65 25.74 2.98 28.83
CA GLU A 65 26.94 3.52 29.44
C GLU A 65 26.78 5.06 29.60
N PRO A 66 27.02 5.62 30.79
CA PRO A 66 26.75 7.03 31.06
C PRO A 66 27.54 7.98 30.15
N GLU A 67 28.72 7.55 29.70
CA GLU A 67 29.53 8.27 28.71
C GLU A 67 28.83 8.36 27.34
N LEU A 68 28.22 7.26 26.89
CA LEU A 68 27.47 7.22 25.62
C LEU A 68 26.25 8.16 25.67
N LEU A 69 25.54 8.21 26.79
CA LEU A 69 24.43 9.16 26.98
C LEU A 69 24.91 10.62 26.94
N ALA A 70 26.04 10.93 27.58
CA ALA A 70 26.63 12.27 27.56
C ALA A 70 27.06 12.70 26.15
N ALA A 71 27.68 11.79 25.39
CA ALA A 71 28.11 12.03 24.02
C ALA A 71 26.92 12.30 23.08
N ILE A 72 25.85 11.49 23.18
CA ILE A 72 24.61 11.69 22.40
C ILE A 72 23.95 13.03 22.78
N GLY A 73 23.91 13.36 24.07
CA GLY A 73 23.37 14.63 24.57
C GLY A 73 24.12 15.85 24.02
N ALA A 74 25.46 15.79 23.99
CA ALA A 74 26.30 16.84 23.41
C ALA A 74 26.07 16.98 21.90
N ALA A 75 25.98 15.87 21.17
CA ALA A 75 25.72 15.86 19.73
C ALA A 75 24.35 16.47 19.38
N VAL A 76 23.30 16.12 20.13
CA VAL A 76 21.95 16.69 19.93
C VAL A 76 21.93 18.19 20.22
N ARG A 77 22.59 18.65 21.29
CA ARG A 77 22.72 20.08 21.61
C ARG A 77 23.43 20.84 20.48
N LEU A 78 24.53 20.32 19.96
CA LEU A 78 25.25 20.93 18.85
C LEU A 78 24.40 20.99 17.58
N HIS A 79 23.68 19.91 17.26
CA HIS A 79 22.79 19.87 16.10
C HIS A 79 21.68 20.92 16.20
N ARG A 80 21.04 21.05 17.37
CA ARG A 80 19.99 22.06 17.60
C ARG A 80 20.53 23.48 17.56
N ALA A 81 21.71 23.73 18.12
CA ALA A 81 22.37 25.03 18.05
C ALA A 81 22.71 25.40 16.59
N LYS A 82 23.26 24.46 15.83
CA LYS A 82 23.56 24.67 14.40
C LYS A 82 22.29 24.95 13.58
N ARG A 83 21.20 24.26 13.89
CA ARG A 83 19.92 24.40 13.20
C ARG A 83 19.11 25.65 13.60
N ALA A 84 19.43 26.26 14.74
CA ALA A 84 18.86 27.54 15.18
C ALA A 84 19.70 28.76 14.75
N ALA A 85 20.96 28.54 14.37
CA ALA A 85 21.87 29.55 13.83
C ALA A 85 21.88 29.61 12.28
N SER A 86 20.97 28.89 11.63
CA SER A 86 20.68 28.94 10.19
C SER A 86 19.24 29.40 9.98
#